data_AF-A0A926KAK4-F1
#
_entry.id   AF-A0A926KAK4-F1
#
_cell.length_a   1.000
_cell.length_b   1.000
_cell.length_c   1.000
_cell.angle_alpha   90.00
_cell.angle_beta   90.00
_cell.angle_gamma   90.00
#
_symmetry.space_group_name_H-M   'P 1'
#
loop_
_entity.id
_entity.type
_entity.pdbx_description
1 polymer ?
#
loop_
_entity_poly.entity_id
_entity_poly.type
_entity_poly.pdbx_seq_one_letter_code
_entity_poly.pdbx_strand_id
1 'polypeptide(L)'
;MNNDSQLAFDLDELVREDLRANPPEWHGAPLHFTTDYYPPGELQAAFEQWQLLNGRFGSIPHSHMWHTGYGWLNGGTEYGDHRLVMFSADLRPEPKCEGPGDLMYLAVCEPCGWHQVSDSEDDSVEGWHNHAIPNWRELPVVPAQIRVRDGSGLTKLGRKWIEAHYPAEMQVSGAPIITERARYATRHVAGYSPWGGYDLSSTALNRPTTIRTDVQPLRSTLATAGMESPRSAQAPNRITR
;
A
#
# COMPACT_ATOMS: atom_id res chain seq x y z
N MET A 1 31.66 -25.58 -17.62
CA MET A 1 30.59 -24.72 -18.15
C MET A 1 30.19 -23.76 -17.04
N ASN A 2 30.69 -22.50 -17.07
CA ASN A 2 30.26 -21.42 -16.16
C ASN A 2 30.70 -20.00 -16.59
N ASN A 3 31.26 -19.81 -17.79
CA ASN A 3 31.77 -18.50 -18.23
C ASN A 3 30.65 -17.52 -18.61
N ASP A 4 29.60 -17.99 -19.27
CA ASP A 4 28.54 -17.10 -19.78
C ASP A 4 27.72 -16.46 -18.67
N SER A 5 27.52 -17.18 -17.55
CA SER A 5 26.81 -16.65 -16.38
C SER A 5 27.64 -15.58 -15.66
N GLN A 6 28.94 -15.84 -15.47
CA GLN A 6 29.87 -14.91 -14.83
C GLN A 6 30.05 -13.62 -15.64
N LEU A 7 30.16 -13.72 -16.97
CA LEU A 7 30.24 -12.57 -17.87
C LEU A 7 28.94 -11.72 -17.89
N ALA A 8 27.77 -12.36 -17.76
CA ALA A 8 26.51 -11.65 -17.68
C ALA A 8 26.37 -10.84 -16.37
N PHE A 9 26.80 -11.40 -15.23
CA PHE A 9 26.83 -10.68 -13.95
C PHE A 9 27.78 -9.48 -13.97
N ASP A 10 28.95 -9.62 -14.61
CA ASP A 10 29.93 -8.52 -14.71
C ASP A 10 29.41 -7.36 -15.59
N LEU A 11 28.66 -7.66 -16.66
CA LEU A 11 28.05 -6.62 -17.51
C LEU A 11 26.88 -5.92 -16.82
N ASP A 12 26.01 -6.67 -16.16
CA ASP A 12 24.87 -6.10 -15.42
C ASP A 12 25.34 -5.20 -14.27
N GLU A 13 26.40 -5.57 -13.56
CA GLU A 13 26.97 -4.72 -12.50
C GLU A 13 27.63 -3.47 -13.05
N LEU A 14 28.34 -3.57 -14.17
CA LEU A 14 28.92 -2.39 -14.84
C LEU A 14 27.82 -1.40 -15.28
N VAL A 15 26.69 -1.89 -15.79
CA VAL A 15 25.53 -1.05 -16.13
C VAL A 15 24.96 -0.38 -14.87
N ARG A 16 24.87 -1.09 -13.74
CA ARG A 16 24.41 -0.49 -12.48
C ARG A 16 25.40 0.55 -11.94
N GLU A 17 26.70 0.30 -12.04
CA GLU A 17 27.71 1.28 -11.65
C GLU A 17 27.59 2.58 -12.46
N ASP A 18 27.40 2.47 -13.78
CA ASP A 18 27.15 3.64 -14.63
C ASP A 18 25.84 4.36 -14.25
N LEU A 19 24.75 3.62 -14.02
CA LEU A 19 23.48 4.20 -13.57
C LEU A 19 23.59 4.85 -12.18
N ARG A 20 24.42 4.34 -11.26
CA ARG A 20 24.67 4.96 -9.95
C ARG A 20 25.55 6.21 -10.08
N ALA A 21 26.50 6.22 -11.01
CA ALA A 21 27.37 7.37 -11.27
C ALA A 21 26.64 8.49 -12.04
N ASN A 22 25.72 8.11 -12.92
CA ASN A 22 24.95 8.97 -13.79
C ASN A 22 23.44 8.69 -13.64
N PRO A 23 22.86 8.88 -12.44
CA PRO A 23 21.47 8.55 -12.21
C PRO A 23 20.57 9.45 -13.05
N PRO A 24 19.55 8.90 -13.72
CA PRO A 24 18.53 9.73 -14.33
C PRO A 24 17.84 10.57 -13.26
N GLU A 25 17.40 11.77 -13.64
CA GLU A 25 16.67 12.65 -12.73
C GLU A 25 15.39 11.94 -12.23
N TRP A 26 15.27 11.81 -10.90
CA TRP A 26 14.14 11.12 -10.26
C TRP A 26 13.17 12.14 -9.67
N HIS A 27 11.89 12.03 -10.06
CA HIS A 27 10.82 12.97 -9.66
C HIS A 27 9.67 12.30 -8.88
N GLY A 28 9.83 11.05 -8.45
CA GLY A 28 8.80 10.29 -7.72
C GLY A 28 8.98 10.30 -6.20
N ALA A 29 8.34 9.34 -5.52
CA ALA A 29 8.51 9.14 -4.08
C ALA A 29 9.99 8.91 -3.70
N PRO A 30 10.42 9.27 -2.47
CA PRO A 30 11.81 9.14 -2.04
C PRO A 30 12.35 7.72 -2.21
N LEU A 31 13.62 7.60 -2.62
CA LEU A 31 14.33 6.32 -2.73
C LEU A 31 14.85 5.81 -1.37
N HIS A 32 14.06 6.01 -0.32
CA HIS A 32 14.30 5.60 1.06
C HIS A 32 12.97 5.53 1.81
N PHE A 33 12.98 5.04 3.06
CA PHE A 33 11.78 5.02 3.91
C PHE A 33 11.17 6.43 4.07
N THR A 34 9.84 6.51 4.06
CA THR A 34 9.08 7.76 4.28
C THR A 34 7.78 7.49 5.02
N THR A 35 7.26 8.48 5.74
CA THR A 35 5.93 8.42 6.38
C THR A 35 4.92 9.37 5.73
N ASP A 36 5.38 10.19 4.77
CA ASP A 36 4.53 11.09 4.01
C ASP A 36 3.63 10.31 3.04
N TYR A 37 2.51 10.93 2.67
CA TYR A 37 1.63 10.36 1.65
C TYR A 37 2.30 10.39 0.28
N TYR A 38 2.26 9.25 -0.41
CA TYR A 38 2.51 9.13 -1.85
C TYR A 38 1.47 8.20 -2.47
N PRO A 39 1.04 8.45 -3.71
CA PRO A 39 0.19 7.52 -4.44
C PRO A 39 0.83 6.12 -4.51
N PRO A 40 0.03 5.02 -4.48
CA PRO A 40 0.57 3.67 -4.53
C PRO A 40 1.49 3.39 -5.72
N GLY A 41 1.20 4.00 -6.88
CA GLY A 41 2.02 3.88 -8.08
C GLY A 41 3.40 4.53 -7.92
N GLU A 42 3.51 5.65 -7.21
CA GLU A 42 4.79 6.33 -6.96
C GLU A 42 5.68 5.55 -5.99
N LEU A 43 5.08 4.94 -4.95
CA LEU A 43 5.81 4.06 -4.03
C LEU A 43 6.36 2.81 -4.74
N GLN A 44 5.55 2.19 -5.61
CA GLN A 44 5.99 1.05 -6.43
C GLN A 44 7.12 1.45 -7.38
N ALA A 45 6.96 2.57 -8.10
CA ALA A 45 7.98 3.07 -9.00
C ALA A 45 9.28 3.41 -8.26
N ALA A 46 9.21 3.96 -7.04
CA ALA A 46 10.39 4.24 -6.22
C ALA A 46 11.13 2.96 -5.85
N PHE A 47 10.42 1.91 -5.44
CA PHE A 47 11.05 0.62 -5.13
C PHE A 47 11.66 -0.05 -6.36
N GLU A 48 10.98 0.01 -7.51
CA GLU A 48 11.51 -0.47 -8.79
C GLU A 48 12.77 0.31 -9.20
N GLN A 49 12.78 1.63 -9.04
CA GLN A 49 13.94 2.47 -9.31
C GLN A 49 15.11 2.10 -8.39
N TRP A 50 14.84 1.86 -7.11
CA TRP A 50 15.88 1.40 -6.19
C TRP A 50 16.46 0.05 -6.63
N GLN A 51 15.62 -0.88 -7.08
CA GLN A 51 16.07 -2.18 -7.60
C GLN A 51 16.88 -2.07 -8.88
N LEU A 52 16.58 -1.09 -9.75
CA LEU A 52 17.38 -0.82 -10.94
C LEU A 52 18.79 -0.37 -10.57
N LEU A 53 18.92 0.49 -9.56
CA LEU A 53 20.21 1.05 -9.12
C LEU A 53 21.04 0.06 -8.27
N ASN A 54 20.39 -0.79 -7.48
CA ASN A 54 21.04 -1.58 -6.43
C ASN A 54 20.88 -3.10 -6.59
N GLY A 55 20.11 -3.54 -7.59
CA GLY A 55 19.79 -4.95 -7.80
C GLY A 55 18.55 -5.42 -7.00
N ARG A 56 18.01 -6.57 -7.42
CA ARG A 56 16.78 -7.15 -6.84
C ARG A 56 17.03 -8.05 -5.63
N PHE A 57 18.16 -8.74 -5.62
CA PHE A 57 18.50 -9.70 -4.58
C PHE A 57 18.69 -8.98 -3.23
N GLY A 58 17.93 -9.39 -2.20
CA GLY A 58 17.97 -8.73 -0.89
C GLY A 58 17.35 -7.32 -0.86
N SER A 59 16.67 -6.87 -1.92
CA SER A 59 16.18 -5.49 -2.02
C SER A 59 15.23 -5.06 -0.90
N ILE A 60 14.42 -5.97 -0.36
CA ILE A 60 13.49 -5.67 0.74
C ILE A 60 14.23 -5.20 2.00
N PRO A 61 15.10 -6.03 2.63
CA PRO A 61 15.83 -5.61 3.82
C PRO A 61 16.90 -4.54 3.55
N HIS A 62 17.45 -4.44 2.33
CA HIS A 62 18.50 -3.46 2.02
C HIS A 62 17.97 -2.07 1.64
N SER A 63 16.77 -1.97 1.06
CA SER A 63 16.20 -0.68 0.66
C SER A 63 15.52 0.05 1.82
N HIS A 64 14.95 -0.70 2.78
CA HIS A 64 14.05 -0.19 3.81
C HIS A 64 12.81 0.56 3.24
N MET A 65 12.55 0.42 1.94
CA MET A 65 11.48 1.14 1.25
C MET A 65 10.15 0.41 1.35
N TRP A 66 9.06 1.15 1.15
CA TRP A 66 7.75 0.57 0.97
C TRP A 66 7.72 -0.31 -0.28
N HIS A 67 7.25 -1.53 -0.12
CA HIS A 67 7.00 -2.44 -1.23
C HIS A 67 5.72 -3.24 -0.99
N THR A 68 5.06 -3.65 -2.06
CA THR A 68 3.96 -4.60 -1.96
C THR A 68 4.53 -6.00 -1.70
N GLY A 69 3.99 -6.73 -0.73
CA GLY A 69 4.32 -8.14 -0.52
C GLY A 69 3.75 -9.06 -1.61
N TYR A 70 4.42 -10.19 -1.89
CA TYR A 70 4.05 -11.15 -2.94
C TYR A 70 2.72 -11.90 -2.71
N GLY A 71 2.19 -11.87 -1.49
CA GLY A 71 0.99 -12.61 -1.08
C GLY A 71 -0.29 -11.76 -1.02
N TRP A 72 -0.21 -10.47 -1.32
CA TRP A 72 -1.38 -9.60 -1.33
C TRP A 72 -2.15 -9.78 -2.63
N LEU A 73 -3.48 -9.57 -2.58
CA LEU A 73 -4.29 -9.49 -3.80
C LEU A 73 -3.63 -8.43 -4.69
N ASN A 74 -3.04 -8.86 -5.82
CA ASN A 74 -2.22 -8.07 -6.76
C ASN A 74 -3.03 -6.96 -7.48
N GLY A 75 -3.69 -6.11 -6.71
CA GLY A 75 -4.71 -5.18 -7.14
C GLY A 75 -5.40 -4.41 -6.00
N GLY A 76 -5.20 -4.79 -4.74
CA GLY A 76 -5.83 -4.14 -3.60
C GLY A 76 -7.22 -4.70 -3.26
N THR A 77 -7.88 -4.12 -2.25
CA THR A 77 -9.28 -4.42 -1.91
C THR A 77 -10.13 -3.19 -2.19
N GLU A 78 -11.18 -3.34 -2.98
CA GLU A 78 -12.09 -2.25 -3.38
C GLU A 78 -13.38 -2.33 -2.56
N TYR A 79 -13.93 -1.18 -2.16
CA TYR A 79 -15.26 -1.06 -1.57
C TYR A 79 -15.84 0.32 -1.95
N GLY A 80 -16.91 0.32 -2.75
CA GLY A 80 -17.45 1.56 -3.32
C GLY A 80 -16.36 2.33 -4.08
N ASP A 81 -16.17 3.60 -3.73
CA ASP A 81 -15.13 4.46 -4.32
C ASP A 81 -13.76 4.35 -3.62
N HIS A 82 -13.59 3.42 -2.66
CA HIS A 82 -12.36 3.24 -1.90
C HIS A 82 -11.56 2.03 -2.38
N ARG A 83 -10.24 2.16 -2.50
CA ARG A 83 -9.32 1.05 -2.79
C ARG A 83 -8.16 1.01 -1.82
N LEU A 84 -8.04 -0.08 -1.05
CA LEU A 84 -6.91 -0.37 -0.18
C LEU A 84 -5.73 -0.94 -0.96
N VAL A 85 -4.57 -0.29 -0.87
CA VAL A 85 -3.27 -0.87 -1.24
C VAL A 85 -2.40 -0.97 0.00
N MET A 86 -1.87 -2.17 0.25
CA MET A 86 -1.04 -2.48 1.41
C MET A 86 0.44 -2.56 1.02
N PHE A 87 1.28 -1.93 1.83
CA PHE A 87 2.73 -1.97 1.72
C PHE A 87 3.34 -2.47 3.03
N SER A 88 4.55 -3.00 2.92
CA SER A 88 5.42 -3.28 4.06
C SER A 88 6.79 -2.64 3.84
N ALA A 89 7.48 -2.29 4.91
CA ALA A 89 8.88 -1.88 4.90
C ALA A 89 9.62 -2.59 6.02
N ASP A 90 10.74 -3.24 5.68
CA ASP A 90 11.60 -3.91 6.65
C ASP A 90 12.66 -2.92 7.16
N LEU A 91 12.46 -2.37 8.36
CA LEU A 91 13.40 -1.41 8.98
C LEU A 91 14.33 -2.08 10.00
N ARG A 92 14.30 -3.42 10.07
CA ARG A 92 15.10 -4.15 11.04
C ARG A 92 16.58 -4.03 10.71
N PRO A 93 17.45 -3.91 11.73
CA PRO A 93 18.89 -3.94 11.52
C PRO A 93 19.36 -5.31 11.03
N GLU A 94 20.57 -5.32 10.47
CA GLU A 94 21.33 -6.54 10.24
C GLU A 94 21.51 -7.36 11.55
N PRO A 95 21.62 -8.70 11.47
CA PRO A 95 21.75 -9.53 12.66
C PRO A 95 22.92 -9.09 13.55
N LYS A 96 22.63 -8.90 14.85
CA LYS A 96 23.58 -8.44 15.88
C LYS A 96 23.97 -6.96 15.80
N CYS A 97 23.31 -6.18 14.95
CA CYS A 97 23.39 -4.73 14.98
C CYS A 97 22.16 -4.15 15.69
N GLU A 98 22.33 -3.07 16.43
CA GLU A 98 21.22 -2.21 16.81
C GLU A 98 20.90 -1.30 15.62
N GLY A 99 19.62 -1.04 15.37
CA GLY A 99 19.20 -0.18 14.28
C GLY A 99 17.72 0.19 14.35
N PRO A 100 17.24 0.93 13.36
CA PRO A 100 16.29 2.00 13.60
C PRO A 100 14.82 1.60 13.74
N GLY A 101 14.43 0.33 13.51
CA GLY A 101 13.01 -0.04 13.58
C GLY A 101 12.70 -1.54 13.50
N ASP A 102 11.43 -1.82 13.18
CA ASP A 102 10.85 -3.16 13.01
C ASP A 102 10.18 -3.27 11.61
N LEU A 103 9.48 -4.36 11.33
CA LEU A 103 8.62 -4.47 10.17
C LEU A 103 7.42 -3.51 10.30
N MET A 104 7.30 -2.58 9.37
CA MET A 104 6.23 -1.59 9.33
C MET A 104 5.24 -1.91 8.21
N TYR A 105 4.01 -1.43 8.36
CA TYR A 105 2.93 -1.56 7.40
C TYR A 105 2.39 -0.19 7.04
N LEU A 106 1.98 -0.04 5.78
CA LEU A 106 1.35 1.16 5.27
C LEU A 106 0.08 0.77 4.50
N ALA A 107 -1.07 1.26 4.95
CA ALA A 107 -2.31 1.23 4.20
C ALA A 107 -2.48 2.55 3.46
N VAL A 108 -2.77 2.50 2.17
CA VAL A 108 -3.12 3.68 1.35
C VAL A 108 -4.50 3.47 0.75
N CYS A 109 -5.37 4.46 0.86
CA CYS A 109 -6.63 4.50 0.14
C CYS A 109 -6.52 5.42 -1.09
N GLU A 110 -6.61 4.84 -2.26
CA GLU A 110 -6.83 5.57 -3.51
C GLU A 110 -8.32 5.53 -3.85
N PRO A 111 -8.96 6.63 -4.28
CA PRO A 111 -8.43 7.96 -4.61
C PRO A 111 -8.39 8.95 -3.42
N CYS A 112 -8.72 8.53 -2.20
CA CYS A 112 -9.01 9.43 -1.08
C CYS A 112 -7.81 10.24 -0.55
N GLY A 113 -6.58 9.87 -0.89
CA GLY A 113 -5.39 10.50 -0.31
C GLY A 113 -5.16 10.13 1.15
N TRP A 114 -5.91 9.16 1.67
CA TRP A 114 -5.79 8.68 3.04
C TRP A 114 -4.67 7.64 3.12
N HIS A 115 -3.85 7.70 4.17
CA HIS A 115 -2.90 6.65 4.50
C HIS A 115 -2.73 6.48 6.00
N GLN A 116 -2.26 5.29 6.40
CA GLN A 116 -1.90 4.98 7.77
C GLN A 116 -0.66 4.12 7.80
N VAL A 117 0.36 4.57 8.54
CA VAL A 117 1.52 3.77 8.92
C VAL A 117 1.24 3.10 10.27
N SER A 118 1.49 1.80 10.38
CA SER A 118 1.36 1.02 11.62
C SER A 118 2.49 0.00 11.78
N ASP A 119 2.70 -0.47 13.00
CA ASP A 119 3.59 -1.60 13.34
C ASP A 119 2.91 -2.97 13.14
N SER A 120 1.59 -2.97 12.92
CA SER A 120 0.74 -4.15 12.75
C SER A 120 -0.03 -4.10 11.45
N GLU A 121 -0.03 -5.22 10.72
CA GLU A 121 -0.85 -5.41 9.52
C GLU A 121 -2.35 -5.26 9.85
N ASP A 122 -2.78 -5.83 10.97
CA ASP A 122 -4.18 -5.77 11.41
C ASP A 122 -4.62 -4.32 11.63
N ASP A 123 -3.77 -3.49 12.25
CA ASP A 123 -4.09 -2.09 12.55
C ASP A 123 -4.23 -1.25 11.27
N SER A 124 -3.42 -1.53 10.25
CA SER A 124 -3.53 -0.93 8.93
C SER A 124 -4.86 -1.31 8.25
N VAL A 125 -5.23 -2.59 8.31
CA VAL A 125 -6.49 -3.09 7.75
C VAL A 125 -7.69 -2.49 8.50
N GLU A 126 -7.68 -2.50 9.82
CA GLU A 126 -8.73 -1.89 10.65
C GLU A 126 -8.86 -0.38 10.37
N GLY A 127 -7.72 0.33 10.25
CA GLY A 127 -7.67 1.74 9.91
C GLY A 127 -8.35 2.05 8.58
N TRP A 128 -8.06 1.25 7.55
CA TRP A 128 -8.72 1.42 6.24
C TRP A 128 -10.23 1.15 6.33
N HIS A 129 -10.66 0.14 7.08
CA HIS A 129 -12.09 -0.11 7.26
C HIS A 129 -12.77 1.03 8.02
N ASN A 130 -12.10 1.69 8.98
CA ASN A 130 -12.63 2.90 9.64
C ASN A 130 -12.86 4.05 8.65
N HIS A 131 -11.95 4.16 7.68
CA HIS A 131 -12.00 5.19 6.66
C HIS A 131 -13.06 4.90 5.59
N ALA A 132 -13.06 3.69 5.02
CA ALA A 132 -13.88 3.33 3.87
C ALA A 132 -15.28 2.79 4.24
N ILE A 133 -15.43 2.22 5.44
CA ILE A 133 -16.65 1.50 5.86
C ILE A 133 -17.01 1.87 7.31
N PRO A 134 -17.43 3.11 7.62
CA PRO A 134 -17.50 3.61 9.01
C PRO A 134 -18.27 2.73 10.01
N ASN A 135 -19.30 2.01 9.57
CA ASN A 135 -20.14 1.13 10.40
C ASN A 135 -19.70 -0.34 10.42
N TRP A 136 -18.52 -0.69 9.89
CA TRP A 136 -18.08 -2.09 9.80
C TRP A 136 -18.02 -2.81 11.16
N ARG A 137 -17.74 -2.10 12.26
CA ARG A 137 -17.69 -2.69 13.61
C ARG A 137 -19.07 -3.08 14.16
N GLU A 138 -20.14 -2.61 13.53
CA GLU A 138 -21.51 -2.95 13.92
C GLU A 138 -22.01 -4.22 13.19
N LEU A 139 -21.20 -4.78 12.29
CA LEU A 139 -21.55 -5.98 11.54
C LEU A 139 -21.72 -7.20 12.46
N PRO A 140 -22.64 -8.13 12.12
CA PRO A 140 -22.80 -9.37 12.85
C PRO A 140 -21.50 -10.19 12.87
N VAL A 141 -21.11 -10.63 14.06
CA VAL A 141 -19.99 -11.57 14.24
C VAL A 141 -20.49 -12.99 13.95
N VAL A 142 -19.87 -13.66 12.98
CA VAL A 142 -20.16 -15.06 12.68
C VAL A 142 -19.62 -15.94 13.82
N PRO A 143 -20.46 -16.68 14.56
CA PRO A 143 -20.01 -17.46 15.70
C PRO A 143 -19.04 -18.58 15.30
N ALA A 144 -18.09 -18.91 16.16
CA ALA A 144 -17.04 -19.90 15.86
C ALA A 144 -17.59 -21.31 15.60
N GLN A 145 -18.79 -21.63 16.13
CA GLN A 145 -19.47 -22.90 15.88
C GLN A 145 -19.98 -23.01 14.43
N ILE A 146 -20.21 -21.87 13.78
CA ILE A 146 -20.50 -21.82 12.34
C ILE A 146 -19.18 -21.96 11.62
N ARG A 147 -18.85 -23.18 11.18
CA ARG A 147 -17.65 -23.41 10.38
C ARG A 147 -17.78 -22.70 9.03
N VAL A 148 -17.31 -21.45 8.96
CA VAL A 148 -17.43 -20.60 7.78
C VAL A 148 -16.59 -21.12 6.63
N ARG A 149 -15.44 -21.74 6.91
CA ARG A 149 -14.51 -22.23 5.88
C ARG A 149 -14.05 -23.68 6.10
N ASP A 150 -13.72 -24.32 4.99
CA ASP A 150 -13.02 -25.60 4.93
C ASP A 150 -11.91 -25.57 3.85
N GLY A 151 -11.29 -26.73 3.57
CA GLY A 151 -10.21 -26.83 2.58
C GLY A 151 -10.62 -26.49 1.14
N SER A 152 -11.91 -26.32 0.86
CA SER A 152 -12.46 -25.92 -0.43
C SER A 152 -12.95 -24.47 -0.48
N GLY A 153 -12.87 -23.73 0.63
CA GLY A 153 -13.28 -22.33 0.72
C GLY A 153 -14.49 -22.11 1.63
N LEU A 154 -15.37 -21.17 1.25
CA LEU A 154 -16.56 -20.79 2.03
C LEU A 154 -17.60 -21.92 2.03
N THR A 155 -18.04 -22.38 3.20
CA THR A 155 -19.02 -23.46 3.34
C THR A 155 -20.44 -22.97 3.03
N LYS A 156 -21.33 -23.90 2.64
CA LYS A 156 -22.76 -23.60 2.41
C LYS A 156 -23.45 -23.06 3.67
N LEU A 157 -23.11 -23.61 4.84
CA LEU A 157 -23.66 -23.17 6.12
C LEU A 157 -23.20 -21.76 6.45
N GLY A 158 -21.89 -21.48 6.30
CA GLY A 158 -21.32 -20.15 6.52
C GLY A 158 -21.97 -19.10 5.62
N ARG A 159 -22.07 -19.39 4.32
CA ARG A 159 -22.73 -18.52 3.35
C ARG A 159 -24.17 -18.20 3.75
N LYS A 160 -24.98 -19.23 4.04
CA LYS A 160 -26.38 -19.04 4.42
C LYS A 160 -26.53 -18.23 5.71
N TRP A 161 -25.65 -18.44 6.68
CA TRP A 161 -25.67 -17.67 7.92
C TRP A 161 -25.36 -16.19 7.64
N ILE A 162 -24.29 -15.92 6.88
CA ILE A 162 -23.86 -14.56 6.53
C ILE A 162 -24.98 -13.83 5.78
N GLU A 163 -25.52 -14.41 4.71
CA GLU A 163 -26.61 -13.82 3.90
C GLU A 163 -27.88 -13.53 4.71
N ALA A 164 -28.17 -14.34 5.74
CA ALA A 164 -29.36 -14.18 6.57
C ALA A 164 -29.24 -13.11 7.67
N HIS A 165 -28.01 -12.78 8.10
CA HIS A 165 -27.78 -11.88 9.24
C HIS A 165 -27.16 -10.55 8.83
N TYR A 166 -26.39 -10.51 7.73
CA TYR A 166 -25.75 -9.28 7.28
C TYR A 166 -26.78 -8.31 6.67
N PRO A 167 -26.70 -7.00 6.99
CA PRO A 167 -27.55 -5.99 6.38
C PRO A 167 -27.45 -6.03 4.84
N ALA A 168 -28.56 -5.77 4.14
CA ALA A 168 -28.62 -5.88 2.69
C ALA A 168 -27.63 -4.93 1.98
N GLU A 169 -27.44 -3.74 2.53
CA GLU A 169 -26.48 -2.73 2.09
C GLU A 169 -25.01 -3.18 2.23
N MET A 170 -24.74 -4.17 3.08
CA MET A 170 -23.40 -4.74 3.29
C MET A 170 -23.21 -6.05 2.50
N GLN A 171 -24.19 -6.45 1.68
CA GLN A 171 -24.06 -7.61 0.78
C GLN A 171 -23.57 -7.17 -0.61
N VAL A 172 -22.50 -6.38 -0.64
CA VAL A 172 -21.94 -5.73 -1.84
C VAL A 172 -20.47 -6.10 -2.02
N SER A 173 -19.97 -5.98 -3.26
CA SER A 173 -18.56 -6.25 -3.58
C SER A 173 -17.62 -5.49 -2.64
N GLY A 174 -16.61 -6.17 -2.11
CA GLY A 174 -15.64 -5.59 -1.19
C GLY A 174 -16.04 -5.61 0.28
N ALA A 175 -17.31 -5.86 0.61
CA ALA A 175 -17.77 -5.81 1.98
C ALA A 175 -17.09 -6.88 2.85
N PRO A 176 -16.67 -6.55 4.08
CA PRO A 176 -16.03 -7.51 4.97
C PRO A 176 -17.05 -8.42 5.64
N ILE A 177 -16.56 -9.51 6.22
CA ILE A 177 -17.24 -10.25 7.28
C ILE A 177 -16.40 -10.21 8.55
N ILE A 178 -17.03 -10.40 9.70
CA ILE A 178 -16.35 -10.57 10.99
C ILE A 178 -16.59 -11.99 11.48
N THR A 179 -15.53 -12.74 11.74
CA THR A 179 -15.62 -14.09 12.32
C THR A 179 -15.13 -14.09 13.76
N GLU A 180 -15.83 -14.83 14.62
CA GLU A 180 -15.39 -15.05 15.99
C GLU A 180 -14.08 -15.84 15.99
N ARG A 181 -13.03 -15.26 16.57
CA ARG A 181 -11.72 -15.90 16.72
C ARG A 181 -11.38 -16.06 18.20
N ALA A 182 -10.84 -17.22 18.52
CA ALA A 182 -10.27 -17.50 19.82
C ALA A 182 -8.84 -16.93 19.92
N ARG A 183 -8.04 -17.44 20.86
CA ARG A 183 -6.69 -16.94 21.19
C ARG A 183 -5.68 -16.94 20.02
N TYR A 184 -5.89 -17.73 18.98
CA TYR A 184 -4.94 -17.89 17.86
C TYR A 184 -5.61 -17.60 16.51
N ALA A 185 -4.78 -17.31 15.49
CA ALA A 185 -5.23 -16.99 14.13
C ALA A 185 -6.16 -15.76 14.07
N THR A 186 -5.74 -14.66 14.71
CA THR A 186 -6.46 -13.38 14.77
C THR A 186 -6.20 -12.46 13.57
N ARG A 187 -5.31 -12.86 12.66
CA ARG A 187 -4.95 -12.08 11.47
C ARG A 187 -6.17 -11.86 10.56
N HIS A 188 -6.32 -10.65 10.05
CA HIS A 188 -7.31 -10.34 9.02
C HIS A 188 -6.93 -10.94 7.65
N VAL A 189 -7.90 -11.53 6.95
CA VAL A 189 -7.62 -12.25 5.70
C VAL A 189 -8.34 -11.63 4.52
N ALA A 190 -7.59 -11.09 3.57
CA ALA A 190 -8.13 -10.48 2.34
C ALA A 190 -8.80 -11.53 1.44
N GLY A 191 -9.90 -11.17 0.77
CA GLY A 191 -10.63 -12.03 -0.16
C GLY A 191 -11.43 -13.16 0.50
N TYR A 192 -11.49 -13.20 1.83
CA TYR A 192 -12.17 -14.27 2.57
C TYR A 192 -13.64 -13.98 2.88
N SER A 193 -14.14 -12.78 2.60
CA SER A 193 -15.57 -12.51 2.55
C SER A 193 -16.22 -13.16 1.32
N PRO A 194 -17.50 -13.59 1.38
CA PRO A 194 -18.27 -14.00 0.20
C PRO A 194 -18.32 -12.93 -0.90
N TRP A 195 -18.11 -11.66 -0.55
CA TRP A 195 -18.14 -10.53 -1.48
C TRP A 195 -16.75 -10.04 -1.91
N GLY A 196 -15.70 -10.83 -1.64
CA GLY A 196 -14.32 -10.49 -2.04
C GLY A 196 -13.60 -9.51 -1.13
N GLY A 197 -14.26 -8.99 -0.09
CA GLY A 197 -13.65 -8.24 1.01
C GLY A 197 -12.88 -9.10 2.02
N TYR A 198 -12.56 -8.50 3.18
CA TYR A 198 -11.84 -9.17 4.25
C TYR A 198 -12.70 -10.11 5.10
N ASP A 199 -12.09 -11.16 5.64
CA ASP A 199 -12.52 -11.82 6.87
C ASP A 199 -11.75 -11.21 8.03
N LEU A 200 -12.44 -10.38 8.82
CA LEU A 200 -11.91 -9.67 9.97
C LEU A 200 -12.10 -10.53 11.23
N SER A 201 -11.12 -10.46 12.12
CA SER A 201 -11.19 -11.13 13.42
C SER A 201 -12.04 -10.30 14.37
N SER A 202 -12.95 -10.95 15.11
CA SER A 202 -13.75 -10.31 16.15
C SER A 202 -12.92 -9.63 17.24
N THR A 203 -11.63 -9.98 17.40
CA THR A 203 -10.73 -9.31 18.34
C THR A 203 -10.56 -7.82 18.06
N ALA A 204 -10.77 -7.38 16.82
CA ALA A 204 -10.75 -5.97 16.43
C ALA A 204 -11.88 -5.14 17.07
N LEU A 205 -12.95 -5.78 17.54
CA LEU A 205 -14.06 -5.12 18.22
C LEU A 205 -13.71 -4.75 19.67
N ASN A 206 -12.69 -5.38 20.26
CA ASN A 206 -12.20 -5.08 21.60
C ASN A 206 -11.10 -3.99 21.62
N ARG A 207 -10.67 -3.53 20.43
CA ARG A 207 -9.60 -2.55 20.28
C ARG A 207 -10.20 -1.14 20.18
N PRO A 208 -9.59 -0.12 20.81
CA PRO A 208 -10.04 1.26 20.66
C PRO A 208 -9.83 1.74 19.23
N THR A 209 -10.82 2.44 18.66
CA THR A 209 -10.70 3.03 17.32
C THR A 209 -9.63 4.11 17.32
N THR A 210 -8.54 3.89 16.61
CA THR A 210 -7.55 4.92 16.29
C THR A 210 -8.04 5.73 15.08
N ILE A 211 -8.72 6.84 15.33
CA ILE A 211 -9.01 7.82 14.27
C ILE A 211 -7.85 8.80 14.21
N ARG A 212 -7.00 8.72 13.18
CA ARG A 212 -6.05 9.80 12.87
C ARG A 212 -6.75 10.79 11.94
N THR A 213 -6.97 12.00 12.43
CA THR A 213 -7.75 13.07 11.78
C THR A 213 -6.97 13.88 10.74
N ASP A 214 -5.74 13.49 10.40
CA ASP A 214 -4.88 14.30 9.53
C ASP A 214 -5.03 13.86 8.07
N VAL A 215 -6.10 14.32 7.42
CA VAL A 215 -6.13 14.35 5.95
C VAL A 215 -5.20 15.49 5.51
N GLN A 216 -3.95 15.15 5.16
CA GLN A 216 -3.12 16.12 4.44
C GLN A 216 -3.69 16.29 3.03
N PRO A 217 -3.95 17.52 2.57
CA PRO A 217 -4.42 17.75 1.22
C PRO A 217 -3.35 17.28 0.22
N LEU A 218 -3.77 16.50 -0.77
CA LEU A 218 -2.99 16.10 -1.94
C LEU A 218 -2.19 17.30 -2.48
N ARG A 219 -0.87 17.18 -2.52
CA ARG A 219 -0.03 18.11 -3.29
C ARG A 219 -0.35 17.89 -4.77
N SER A 220 -1.22 18.75 -5.32
CA SER A 220 -1.42 18.83 -6.77
C SER A 220 -0.20 19.49 -7.39
N THR A 221 0.76 18.69 -7.88
CA THR A 221 1.82 19.16 -8.76
C THR A 221 1.38 19.09 -10.21
N LEU A 222 0.43 19.95 -10.59
CA LEU A 222 0.31 20.36 -11.99
C LEU A 222 1.44 21.36 -12.27
N ALA A 223 2.60 20.84 -12.66
CA ALA A 223 3.66 21.62 -13.29
C ALA A 223 3.11 22.18 -14.61
N THR A 224 2.65 23.43 -14.58
CA THR A 224 2.37 24.17 -15.81
C THR A 224 3.70 24.77 -16.25
N ALA A 225 4.42 24.02 -17.08
CA ALA A 225 5.57 24.53 -17.82
C ALA A 225 5.13 25.72 -18.69
N GLY A 226 5.88 26.82 -18.60
CA GLY A 226 5.51 28.11 -19.14
C GLY A 226 5.45 28.20 -20.66
N MET A 227 4.66 29.18 -21.12
CA MET A 227 4.82 29.83 -22.42
C MET A 227 4.84 31.34 -22.17
N GLU A 228 6.00 31.86 -21.75
CA GLU A 228 6.30 33.28 -21.92
C GLU A 228 6.77 33.51 -23.36
N SER A 229 5.96 34.25 -24.11
CA SER A 229 6.29 34.71 -25.47
C SER A 229 7.05 36.05 -25.38
N PRO A 230 8.18 36.24 -26.07
CA PRO A 230 8.95 37.46 -25.98
C PRO A 230 8.30 38.57 -26.83
N ARG A 231 7.75 39.61 -26.19
CA ARG A 231 7.37 40.84 -26.89
C ARG A 231 8.53 41.83 -26.93
N SER A 232 9.17 41.83 -28.10
CA SER A 232 9.67 42.96 -28.88
C SER A 232 10.26 44.18 -28.16
N ALA A 233 11.57 44.34 -28.35
CA ALA A 233 12.31 45.58 -28.21
C ALA A 233 11.68 46.73 -29.03
N GLN A 234 11.45 47.88 -28.39
CA GLN A 234 11.24 49.16 -29.04
C GLN A 234 12.57 49.91 -29.14
N ALA A 235 12.96 50.26 -30.37
CA ALA A 235 14.07 51.16 -30.69
C ALA A 235 13.55 52.61 -30.89
N PRO A 236 14.42 53.62 -30.86
CA PRO A 236 14.09 54.96 -30.36
C PRO A 236 13.50 55.90 -31.41
N ASN A 237 12.65 56.81 -30.92
CA ASN A 237 12.03 57.87 -31.70
C ASN A 237 13.08 58.95 -32.06
N ARG A 238 13.27 59.19 -33.36
CA ARG A 238 14.08 60.29 -33.89
C ARG A 238 13.29 61.00 -34.97
N ILE A 239 12.69 62.15 -34.65
CA ILE A 239 12.32 63.17 -35.64
C ILE A 239 12.66 64.54 -35.07
N THR A 240 13.62 65.18 -35.73
CA THR A 240 13.98 66.59 -35.66
C THR A 240 12.97 67.43 -36.45
N ARG A 241 12.49 68.53 -35.85
CA ARG A 241 12.56 69.90 -36.40
C ARG A 241 12.12 70.91 -35.36
#